data_AF-A0A182JDL8-F1
#
_entry.id   AF-A0A182JDL8-F1
#
_cell.length_a   1.000
_cell.length_b   1.000
_cell.length_c   1.000
_cell.angle_alpha   90.00
_cell.angle_beta   90.00
_cell.angle_gamma   90.00
#
_symmetry.space_group_name_H-M   'P 1'
#
loop_
_entity.id
_entity.type
_entity.pdbx_description
1 polymer ?
#
loop_
_entity_poly.entity_id
_entity_poly.type
_entity_poly.pdbx_seq_one_letter_code
_entity_poly.pdbx_strand_id
1 'polypeptide(L)'
;MSIQPICLPLTPIIPSRIHEPIAYNTLWPFEAVRPKQIQMKYVPHAACEQFTKNQLTLHEGQICAKYRYPIATRLVAGSGSPLLVEHFDLTFLLGILSIGLPNATYIEPYVYVNISTHVKWIHDTILSDMEK
;
A
#
# COMPACT_ATOMS: atom_id res chain seq x y z
N MET A 1 20.45 -17.53 -2.04
CA MET A 1 19.65 -16.60 -2.87
C MET A 1 18.47 -16.15 -2.01
N SER A 2 18.33 -14.85 -1.74
CA SER A 2 17.36 -14.28 -0.78
C SER A 2 16.15 -13.67 -1.48
N ILE A 3 15.55 -14.40 -2.43
CA ILE A 3 14.40 -13.95 -3.22
C ILE A 3 13.22 -14.83 -2.86
N GLN A 4 12.18 -14.23 -2.29
CA GLN A 4 10.93 -14.90 -1.91
C GLN A 4 9.75 -14.02 -2.30
N PRO A 5 8.66 -14.59 -2.82
CA PRO A 5 7.45 -13.84 -3.12
C PRO A 5 6.75 -13.40 -1.82
N ILE A 6 5.92 -12.38 -1.94
CA ILE A 6 5.05 -11.94 -0.85
C ILE A 6 3.74 -12.71 -0.82
N CYS A 7 3.13 -12.86 0.35
CA CYS A 7 1.82 -13.50 0.50
C CYS A 7 0.69 -12.58 -0.01
N LEU A 8 -0.32 -13.17 -0.65
CA LEU A 8 -1.57 -12.48 -0.97
C LEU A 8 -2.64 -12.80 0.08
N PRO A 9 -3.42 -11.82 0.54
CA PRO A 9 -4.47 -12.05 1.52
C PRO A 9 -5.69 -12.71 0.86
N LEU A 10 -6.07 -13.92 1.31
CA LEU A 10 -7.25 -14.63 0.77
C LEU A 10 -8.59 -14.03 1.22
N THR A 11 -8.55 -13.20 2.27
CA THR A 11 -9.71 -12.47 2.78
C THR A 11 -9.38 -11.00 2.93
N PRO A 12 -10.36 -10.08 2.82
CA PRO A 12 -10.13 -8.67 3.07
C PRO A 12 -9.55 -8.44 4.46
N ILE A 13 -8.35 -7.88 4.52
CA ILE A 13 -7.80 -7.38 5.76
C ILE A 13 -8.53 -6.07 6.04
N ILE A 14 -9.55 -6.13 6.90
CA ILE A 14 -10.34 -4.96 7.30
C ILE A 14 -9.60 -4.25 8.43
N PRO A 15 -9.02 -3.06 8.20
CA PRO A 15 -8.34 -2.33 9.24
C PRO A 15 -9.39 -1.80 10.22
N SER A 16 -9.47 -2.40 11.41
CA SER A 16 -10.34 -1.90 12.48
C SER A 16 -9.58 -0.92 13.36
N ARG A 17 -10.28 0.02 14.01
CA ARG A 17 -9.64 0.93 14.98
C ARG A 17 -9.05 0.19 16.20
N ILE A 18 -9.51 -1.03 16.47
CA ILE A 18 -9.12 -1.84 17.64
C ILE A 18 -7.87 -2.66 17.33
N HIS A 19 -7.74 -3.14 16.10
CA HIS A 19 -6.58 -3.89 15.60
C HIS A 19 -6.08 -3.26 14.30
N GLU A 20 -5.54 -2.04 14.37
CA GLU A 20 -4.93 -1.41 13.20
C GLU A 20 -3.63 -2.17 12.85
N PRO A 21 -3.53 -2.78 11.67
CA PRO A 21 -2.33 -3.50 11.28
C PRO A 21 -1.12 -2.58 11.20
N ILE A 22 0.04 -3.06 11.65
CA ILE A 22 1.30 -2.37 11.40
C ILE A 22 1.63 -2.55 9.92
N ALA A 23 1.66 -1.43 9.20
CA ALA A 23 1.91 -1.43 7.76
C ALA A 23 3.22 -0.72 7.41
N TYR A 24 3.87 -1.17 6.34
CA TYR A 24 5.10 -0.59 5.82
C TYR A 24 5.01 -0.40 4.31
N ASN A 25 5.57 0.68 3.79
CA ASN A 25 5.86 0.80 2.37
C ASN A 25 7.37 0.79 2.15
N THR A 26 7.86 0.01 1.20
CA THR A 26 9.27 -0.02 0.82
C THR A 26 9.51 0.92 -0.35
N LEU A 27 10.22 2.02 -0.09
CA LEU A 27 10.40 3.12 -1.03
C LEU A 27 11.89 3.41 -1.24
N TRP A 28 12.20 4.16 -2.30
CA TRP A 28 13.53 4.71 -2.54
C TRP A 28 13.56 6.21 -2.20
N PRO A 29 14.04 6.58 -1.01
CA PRO A 29 14.28 7.97 -0.68
C PRO A 29 15.38 8.55 -1.57
N PHE A 30 15.25 9.84 -1.95
CA PHE A 30 16.21 10.52 -2.81
C PHE A 30 17.65 10.49 -2.28
N GLU A 31 17.81 10.66 -0.96
CA GLU A 31 19.10 10.70 -0.28
C GLU A 31 19.66 9.30 0.04
N ALA A 32 18.95 8.23 -0.31
CA ALA A 32 19.28 6.87 0.14
C ALA A 32 19.84 6.00 -0.99
N VAL A 33 20.97 5.35 -0.71
CA VAL A 33 21.60 4.35 -1.60
C VAL A 33 20.81 3.03 -1.62
N ARG A 34 20.00 2.77 -0.59
CA ARG A 34 19.22 1.54 -0.40
C ARG A 34 17.74 1.86 -0.14
N PRO A 35 16.81 0.98 -0.54
CA PRO A 35 15.41 1.16 -0.22
C PRO A 35 15.21 1.14 1.29
N LYS A 36 14.21 1.87 1.77
CA LYS A 36 13.84 1.92 3.19
C LYS A 36 12.40 1.48 3.36
N GLN A 37 12.16 0.70 4.41
CA GLN A 37 10.82 0.45 4.91
C GLN A 37 10.37 1.65 5.73
N ILE A 38 9.27 2.26 5.30
CA ILE A 38 8.66 3.41 5.94
C ILE A 38 7.36 2.95 6.57
N GLN A 39 7.21 3.18 7.88
CA GLN A 39 6.00 2.80 8.58
C GLN A 39 4.82 3.69 8.14
N MET A 40 3.76 3.03 7.73
CA MET A 40 2.53 3.64 7.26
C MET A 40 1.44 3.49 8.31
N LYS A 41 0.47 4.40 8.27
CA LYS A 41 -0.76 4.37 9.04
C LYS A 41 -1.93 4.29 8.09
N TYR A 42 -2.88 3.42 8.36
CA TYR A 42 -4.09 3.30 7.56
C TYR A 42 -4.93 4.57 7.71
N VAL A 43 -5.55 4.99 6.60
CA VAL A 43 -6.47 6.13 6.57
C VAL A 43 -7.83 5.59 6.14
N PRO A 44 -8.88 5.73 6.98
CA PRO A 44 -10.23 5.31 6.62
C PRO A 44 -10.68 5.93 5.29
N HIS A 45 -11.36 5.14 4.46
CA HIS A 45 -11.75 5.54 3.10
C HIS A 45 -12.47 6.90 3.08
N ALA A 46 -13.49 7.09 3.91
CA ALA A 46 -14.21 8.37 4.04
C ALA A 46 -13.33 9.56 4.43
N ALA A 47 -12.29 9.36 5.25
CA ALA A 47 -11.33 10.42 5.57
C ALA A 47 -10.40 10.69 4.38
N CYS A 48 -9.99 9.65 3.66
CA CYS A 48 -9.19 9.80 2.45
C CYS A 48 -9.95 10.55 1.35
N GLU A 49 -11.23 10.25 1.13
CA GLU A 49 -12.10 10.98 0.20
C GLU A 49 -12.13 12.48 0.49
N GLN A 50 -12.13 12.87 1.77
CA GLN A 50 -12.05 14.28 2.16
C GLN A 50 -10.71 14.91 1.78
N PHE A 51 -9.60 14.20 1.97
CA PHE A 51 -8.26 14.69 1.59
C PHE A 51 -8.09 14.81 0.09
N THR A 52 -8.63 13.87 -0.67
CA THR A 52 -8.48 13.82 -2.12
C THR A 52 -9.60 14.54 -2.87
N LYS A 53 -10.51 15.19 -2.13
CA LYS A 53 -11.65 15.92 -2.68
C LYS A 53 -11.18 16.93 -3.71
N ASN A 54 -11.82 16.95 -4.87
CA ASN A 54 -11.51 17.79 -6.04
C ASN A 54 -10.22 17.43 -6.80
N GLN A 55 -9.44 16.43 -6.36
CA GLN A 55 -8.24 15.96 -7.06
C GLN A 55 -8.46 14.60 -7.74
N LEU A 56 -9.17 13.69 -7.07
CA LEU A 56 -9.53 12.38 -7.61
C LEU A 56 -10.80 11.85 -6.94
N THR A 57 -11.55 11.02 -7.68
CA THR A 57 -12.65 10.22 -7.14
C THR A 57 -12.08 8.92 -6.60
N LEU A 58 -12.25 8.66 -5.30
CA LEU A 58 -11.78 7.43 -4.67
C LEU A 58 -12.79 6.30 -4.89
N HIS A 59 -12.34 5.18 -5.42
CA HIS A 59 -13.17 4.00 -5.66
C HIS A 59 -13.05 2.98 -4.52
N GLU A 60 -14.00 2.05 -4.40
CA GLU A 60 -13.99 0.99 -3.37
C GLU A 60 -12.77 0.05 -3.48
N GLY A 61 -12.24 -0.12 -4.69
CA GLY A 61 -11.01 -0.87 -4.95
C GLY A 61 -9.73 -0.14 -4.55
N GLN A 62 -9.82 0.99 -3.84
CA GLN A 62 -8.70 1.79 -3.39
C GLN A 62 -8.69 1.93 -1.87
N ILE A 63 -7.49 1.93 -1.29
CA ILE A 63 -7.26 2.18 0.13
C ILE A 63 -6.21 3.27 0.28
N CYS A 64 -6.17 3.87 1.46
CA CYS A 64 -5.26 4.97 1.73
C CYS A 64 -4.39 4.69 2.93
N ALA A 65 -3.14 5.13 2.82
CA ALA A 65 -2.20 5.12 3.94
C ALA A 65 -1.30 6.34 3.88
N LYS A 66 -0.93 6.86 5.04
CA LYS A 66 0.00 7.99 5.17
C LYS A 66 1.19 7.61 6.02
N TYR A 67 2.23 8.44 6.05
CA TYR A 67 3.33 8.20 6.97
C TYR A 67 2.83 8.20 8.41
N ARG A 68 3.31 7.24 9.21
CA ARG A 68 2.98 7.21 10.64
C ARG A 68 3.67 8.35 11.39
N TYR A 69 4.87 8.71 10.97
CA TYR A 69 5.69 9.76 11.59
C TYR A 69 6.13 10.80 10.55
N PRO A 70 6.38 12.05 10.98
CA PRO A 70 7.02 13.05 10.13
C PRO A 70 8.34 12.53 9.55
N ILE A 71 8.45 12.60 8.23
CA ILE A 71 9.66 12.20 7.50
C ILE A 71 10.09 13.37 6.62
N ALA A 72 11.31 13.86 6.86
CA ALA A 72 11.96 14.88 6.05
C ALA A 72 12.71 14.24 4.86
N THR A 73 12.03 13.37 4.10
CA THR A 73 12.62 12.76 2.90
C THR A 73 11.74 13.01 1.70
N ARG A 74 12.37 13.33 0.58
CA ARG A 74 11.73 13.32 -0.73
C ARG A 74 11.77 11.91 -1.31
N LEU A 75 10.68 11.48 -1.93
CA LEU A 75 10.63 10.25 -2.72
C LEU A 75 10.94 10.58 -4.18
N VAL A 76 11.66 9.70 -4.86
CA VAL A 76 12.00 9.86 -6.29
C VAL A 76 11.00 9.12 -7.17
N ALA A 77 10.56 7.95 -6.70
CA ALA A 77 9.59 7.10 -7.35
C ALA A 77 8.96 6.20 -6.28
N GLY A 78 7.64 6.01 -6.38
CA GLY A 78 6.90 5.13 -5.46
C GLY A 78 5.74 4.38 -6.12
N SER A 79 5.31 4.76 -7.33
CA SER A 79 4.25 4.02 -8.01
C SER A 79 4.67 2.55 -8.20
N GLY A 80 3.75 1.62 -7.91
CA GLY A 80 4.02 0.18 -7.90
C GLY A 80 4.62 -0.36 -6.60
N SER A 81 5.01 0.50 -5.64
CA SER A 81 5.58 0.03 -4.37
C SER A 81 4.56 -0.69 -3.48
N PRO A 82 4.99 -1.70 -2.71
CA PRO A 82 4.08 -2.52 -1.93
C PRO A 82 3.75 -1.86 -0.58
N LEU A 83 2.47 -1.86 -0.22
CA LEU A 83 2.02 -1.68 1.15
C LEU A 83 1.93 -3.06 1.81
N LEU A 84 2.83 -3.29 2.76
CA LEU A 84 3.06 -4.53 3.46
C LEU A 84 2.34 -4.50 4.80
N VAL A 85 1.82 -5.64 5.25
CA VAL A 85 1.31 -5.84 6.61
C VAL A 85 1.84 -7.15 7.17
N GLU A 86 2.24 -7.15 8.44
CA GLU A 86 2.65 -8.36 9.15
C GLU A 86 1.47 -8.98 9.90
N HIS A 87 1.29 -10.29 9.75
CA HIS A 87 0.26 -11.07 10.42
C HIS A 87 0.73 -12.51 10.64
N PHE A 88 0.76 -12.95 11.90
CA PHE A 88 1.24 -14.29 12.31
C PHE A 88 2.53 -14.72 11.59
N ASP A 89 3.59 -13.90 11.72
CA ASP A 89 4.94 -14.12 11.14
C ASP A 89 5.02 -14.16 9.60
N LEU A 90 3.92 -13.86 8.90
CA LEU A 90 3.87 -13.70 7.46
C LEU A 90 3.67 -12.23 7.08
N THR A 91 4.30 -11.83 5.98
CA THR A 91 4.10 -10.51 5.36
C THR A 91 3.14 -10.63 4.19
N PHE A 92 2.05 -9.88 4.24
CA PHE A 92 1.03 -9.83 3.20
C PHE A 92 1.09 -8.52 2.41
N LEU A 93 0.77 -8.61 1.13
CA LEU A 93 0.59 -7.46 0.26
C LEU A 93 -0.83 -6.91 0.43
N LEU A 94 -0.97 -5.79 1.16
CA LEU A 94 -2.25 -5.13 1.39
C LEU A 94 -2.65 -4.23 0.23
N GLY A 95 -1.67 -3.55 -0.38
CA GLY A 95 -1.92 -2.62 -1.46
C GLY A 95 -0.70 -2.34 -2.33
N ILE A 96 -0.94 -1.74 -3.49
CA ILE A 96 0.11 -1.28 -4.41
C ILE A 96 -0.07 0.22 -4.61
N LEU A 97 1.00 1.00 -4.39
CA LEU A 97 0.94 2.45 -4.50
C LEU A 97 0.57 2.84 -5.93
N SER A 98 -0.60 3.44 -6.11
CA SER A 98 -1.10 3.89 -7.40
C SER A 98 -0.70 5.34 -7.63
N ILE A 99 -1.27 6.24 -6.81
CA ILE A 99 -1.09 7.67 -6.93
C ILE A 99 -0.24 8.14 -5.76
N GLY A 100 0.97 8.56 -6.10
CA GLY A 100 1.87 9.29 -5.21
C GLY A 100 1.62 10.78 -5.31
N LEU A 101 1.43 11.48 -4.19
CA LEU A 101 1.51 12.93 -4.20
C LEU A 101 3.01 13.32 -4.20
N PRO A 102 3.50 14.05 -5.21
CA PRO A 102 4.92 14.34 -5.38
C PRO A 102 5.54 15.14 -4.22
N ASN A 103 4.68 15.83 -3.45
CA ASN A 103 5.03 16.62 -2.27
C ASN A 103 4.21 16.23 -1.03
N ALA A 104 3.70 14.98 -0.95
CA ALA A 104 2.98 14.57 0.25
C ALA A 104 3.87 14.71 1.48
N THR A 105 3.35 15.42 2.47
CA THR A 105 3.94 15.50 3.81
C THR A 105 3.55 14.24 4.58
N TYR A 106 3.69 14.27 5.90
CA TYR A 106 3.19 13.18 6.76
C TYR A 106 1.67 13.23 6.97
N ILE A 107 1.01 14.29 6.49
CA ILE A 107 -0.42 14.53 6.73
C ILE A 107 -1.26 13.93 5.61
N GLU A 108 -0.87 14.15 4.35
CA GLU A 108 -1.62 13.70 3.19
C GLU A 108 -1.52 12.19 2.99
N PRO A 109 -2.65 11.50 2.70
CA PRO A 109 -2.62 10.09 2.35
C PRO A 109 -2.09 9.86 0.94
N TYR A 110 -1.48 8.69 0.78
CA TYR A 110 -1.20 8.08 -0.50
C TYR A 110 -2.31 7.08 -0.85
N VAL A 111 -2.65 6.99 -2.14
CA VAL A 111 -3.71 6.10 -2.65
C VAL A 111 -3.10 4.82 -3.22
N TYR A 112 -3.56 3.69 -2.71
CA TYR A 112 -3.14 2.36 -3.12
C TYR A 112 -4.29 1.62 -3.76
N VAL A 113 -3.99 0.75 -4.72
CA VAL A 113 -4.92 -0.30 -5.15
C VAL A 113 -5.09 -1.28 -3.99
N ASN A 114 -6.33 -1.61 -3.63
CA ASN A 114 -6.63 -2.60 -2.61
C ASN A 114 -6.42 -4.00 -3.17
N ILE A 115 -5.41 -4.72 -2.69
CA ILE A 115 -5.09 -6.05 -3.26
C ILE A 115 -6.14 -7.08 -2.89
N SER A 116 -6.78 -6.94 -1.72
CA SER A 116 -7.82 -7.86 -1.28
C SER A 116 -9.01 -7.93 -2.26
N THR A 117 -9.33 -6.84 -2.96
CA THR A 117 -10.42 -6.81 -3.95
C THR A 117 -10.01 -7.37 -5.31
N HIS A 118 -8.70 -7.59 -5.54
CA HIS A 118 -8.15 -8.04 -6.82
C HIS A 118 -7.57 -9.46 -6.76
N VAL A 119 -7.53 -10.12 -5.60
CA VAL A 119 -6.93 -11.46 -5.44
C VAL A 119 -7.54 -12.50 -6.38
N LYS A 120 -8.86 -12.47 -6.59
CA LYS A 120 -9.52 -13.37 -7.55
C LYS A 120 -8.97 -13.17 -8.96
N TRP A 121 -8.92 -11.93 -9.43
CA TRP A 121 -8.40 -11.60 -10.75
C TRP A 121 -6.92 -11.99 -10.89
N ILE A 122 -6.10 -11.75 -9.87
CA ILE A 122 -4.68 -12.17 -9.86
C ILE A 122 -4.57 -13.68 -10.02
N HIS A 123 -5.35 -14.44 -9.24
CA HIS A 123 -5.35 -15.90 -9.27
C HIS A 123 -5.80 -16.44 -10.63
N ASP A 124 -6.92 -15.95 -11.16
CA ASP A 124 -7.45 -16.36 -12.47
C ASP A 124 -6.43 -16.07 -13.60
N THR A 125 -5.77 -14.90 -13.54
CA THR A 125 -4.73 -14.52 -14.52
C THR A 125 -3.56 -15.50 -14.51
N ILE A 126 -3.04 -15.82 -13.32
CA ILE A 126 -1.93 -16.77 -13.18
C ILE A 126 -2.32 -18.15 -13.73
N LEU A 127 -3.51 -18.65 -13.39
CA LEU A 127 -3.98 -19.94 -13.91
C LEU A 127 -4.08 -19.93 -15.44
N SER A 128 -4.65 -18.87 -16.02
CA SER A 128 -4.79 -18.75 -17.48
C SER A 128 -3.44 -18.70 -18.22
N ASP A 129 -2.40 -18.18 -17.58
CA ASP A 129 -1.05 -18.15 -18.15
C ASP A 129 -0.30 -19.48 -17.99
N MET A 130 -0.66 -20.30 -16.99
CA MET A 130 -0.11 -21.65 -16.83
C MET A 130 -0.70 -22.67 -17.81
N GLU A 131 -1.87 -22.38 -18.40
CA GLU A 131 -2.53 -23.23 -19.38
C GLU A 131 -2.08 -22.97 -20.84
N LYS A 132 -1.24 -21.95 -21.06
CA LYS A 132 -0.62 -21.62 -22.36
C LYS A 132 0.73 -22.29 -22.52
#